data_AF-A0A9P5E425-F1
#
_entry.id   AF-A0A9P5E425-F1
#
_cell.length_a   1.000
_cell.length_b   1.000
_cell.length_c   1.000
_cell.angle_alpha   90.00
_cell.angle_beta   90.00
_cell.angle_gamma   90.00
#
_symmetry.space_group_name_H-M   'P 1'
#
loop_
_entity.id
_entity.type
_entity.pdbx_description
1 polymer ?
#
loop_
_entity_poly.entity_id
_entity_poly.type
_entity_poly.pdbx_seq_one_letter_code
_entity_poly.pdbx_strand_id
1 'polypeptide(L)'
;MGPLACGLAALNLLSYLAPAFVEAFSTDSNSDSEVLISVNGHVKHQVLDGFGASQAFQRAEDIIGKDGLSQKGTQHVLDLLFSKDIGAGFSILRNGIGSSNGSDKNFMNSIEPFSPGSPRAKPHYVWDGYDSGQLTVAKEAFKRGLKFLYGDAWSAPGYMKTNHENNGGYLCGVTGATCPSGDWKQAYADYLLQLVEFYRKSGVKVTNLGFLNKPQFAASYAGMLSNGTQAADFIRVLGKTIQKREDIMTSLTAGPDPAINYLSVVIGHGYDSTPNHPLSTTKKTWLTEWADLTGQFTPYTFYNNSGPGEGMTWAGRIQTALVDANVSGFLYWIGAENSTTNSALIDMIGDQVIPSKRF
;
A
#
# COMPACT_ATOMS: atom_id res chain seq x y z
N MET A 1 46.02 -0.49 -33.64
CA MET A 1 46.82 -1.69 -33.30
C MET A 1 48.13 -1.21 -32.71
N GLY A 2 48.46 -1.66 -31.49
CA GLY A 2 49.48 -1.10 -30.58
C GLY A 2 50.94 -1.42 -30.95
N PRO A 3 51.92 -1.31 -30.02
CA PRO A 3 51.81 -1.69 -28.60
C PRO A 3 52.36 -0.69 -27.56
N LEU A 4 52.09 -1.06 -26.30
CA LEU A 4 52.56 -0.51 -25.02
C LEU A 4 54.08 -0.27 -24.96
N ALA A 5 54.49 0.74 -24.18
CA ALA A 5 55.55 0.60 -23.18
C ALA A 5 55.45 1.72 -22.13
N CYS A 6 55.16 1.33 -20.89
CA CYS A 6 55.33 2.15 -19.69
C CYS A 6 56.71 1.81 -19.10
N GLY A 7 57.51 2.81 -18.72
CA GLY A 7 58.87 2.64 -18.18
C GLY A 7 59.28 3.78 -17.25
N LEU A 8 59.72 3.38 -16.06
CA LEU A 8 59.99 4.08 -14.79
C LEU A 8 61.11 5.18 -14.74
N ALA A 9 61.03 5.95 -13.63
CA ALA A 9 62.11 6.62 -12.84
C ALA A 9 62.63 7.99 -13.34
N ALA A 10 63.15 8.94 -12.53
CA ALA A 10 63.65 8.94 -11.16
C ALA A 10 63.59 10.36 -10.54
N LEU A 11 63.70 10.39 -9.21
CA LEU A 11 63.86 11.55 -8.32
C LEU A 11 65.35 11.98 -8.25
N ASN A 12 65.68 13.28 -8.30
CA ASN A 12 66.48 13.99 -7.27
C ASN A 12 66.97 15.40 -7.65
N LEU A 13 66.67 16.33 -6.73
CA LEU A 13 67.43 17.43 -6.13
C LEU A 13 68.45 18.27 -6.94
N LEU A 14 68.25 19.60 -6.86
CA LEU A 14 69.16 20.66 -6.36
C LEU A 14 68.52 22.01 -6.75
N SER A 15 68.55 23.14 -6.03
CA SER A 15 68.81 23.53 -4.65
C SER A 15 68.65 25.06 -4.60
N TYR A 16 68.41 25.60 -3.40
CA TYR A 16 68.69 26.97 -2.95
C TYR A 16 67.66 28.11 -3.05
N LEU A 17 67.57 28.78 -1.88
CA LEU A 17 67.12 30.13 -1.52
C LEU A 17 65.67 30.29 -1.05
N ALA A 18 65.52 30.30 0.28
CA ALA A 18 64.41 30.96 0.97
C ALA A 18 64.56 32.48 0.87
N PRO A 19 63.43 33.20 0.77
CA PRO A 19 63.05 34.04 1.90
C PRO A 19 61.67 33.65 2.41
N ALA A 20 61.52 33.75 3.73
CA ALA A 20 60.25 33.54 4.41
C ALA A 20 59.18 34.49 3.84
N PHE A 21 58.22 33.94 3.11
CA PHE A 21 56.90 34.51 3.02
C PHE A 21 56.03 33.79 4.04
N VAL A 22 55.55 34.56 5.02
CA VAL A 22 54.35 34.21 5.76
C VAL A 22 53.22 34.29 4.73
N GLU A 23 52.94 33.19 4.04
CA GLU A 23 51.60 33.03 3.49
C GLU A 23 50.69 32.90 4.69
N ALA A 24 49.91 33.94 4.93
CA ALA A 24 48.71 33.81 5.71
C ALA A 24 47.99 32.56 5.21
N PHE A 25 47.78 31.59 6.09
CA PHE A 25 46.75 30.60 5.82
C PHE A 25 45.48 31.40 5.59
N SER A 26 45.07 31.53 4.33
CA SER A 26 43.65 31.68 4.05
C SER A 26 43.04 30.44 4.66
N THR A 27 42.39 30.61 5.80
CA THR A 27 41.31 29.71 6.14
C THR A 27 40.26 29.96 5.06
N ASP A 28 40.41 29.31 3.91
CA ASP A 28 39.32 29.14 2.96
C ASP A 28 38.28 28.29 3.68
N SER A 29 37.46 29.00 4.44
CA SER A 29 36.13 28.62 4.85
C SER A 29 35.32 28.30 3.59
N ASN A 30 34.59 27.20 3.65
CA ASN A 30 33.78 26.58 2.60
C ASN A 30 34.54 25.71 1.59
N SER A 31 34.73 24.43 1.95
CA SER A 31 34.55 23.39 0.94
C SER A 31 33.06 23.33 0.59
N ASP A 32 32.62 24.20 -0.33
CA ASP A 32 31.36 23.97 -1.02
C ASP A 32 31.52 22.66 -1.80
N SER A 33 31.00 21.57 -1.26
CA SER A 33 30.91 20.32 -1.99
C SER A 33 29.86 20.52 -3.08
N GLU A 34 30.30 20.89 -4.28
CA GLU A 34 29.40 20.96 -5.43
C GLU A 34 28.85 19.56 -5.73
N VAL A 35 27.52 19.41 -5.66
CA VAL A 35 26.82 18.18 -6.03
C VAL A 35 26.32 18.32 -7.47
N LEU A 36 26.88 17.52 -8.38
CA LEU A 36 26.41 17.46 -9.77
C LEU A 36 25.23 16.47 -9.89
N ILE A 37 24.07 16.95 -10.34
CA ILE A 37 22.89 16.13 -10.66
C ILE A 37 22.69 16.12 -12.18
N SER A 38 22.62 14.93 -12.78
CA SER A 38 22.37 14.76 -14.23
C SER A 38 21.09 13.97 -14.46
N VAL A 39 20.25 14.44 -15.39
CA VAL A 39 18.98 13.81 -15.76
C VAL A 39 18.97 13.51 -17.25
N ASN A 40 18.82 12.24 -17.62
CA ASN A 40 18.71 11.80 -19.02
C ASN A 40 17.27 11.38 -19.35
N GLY A 41 16.51 12.26 -19.99
CA GLY A 41 15.12 12.01 -20.37
C GLY A 41 14.89 10.90 -21.41
N HIS A 42 15.96 10.37 -22.02
CA HIS A 42 15.86 9.22 -22.94
C HIS A 42 15.89 7.87 -22.22
N VAL A 43 16.38 7.81 -20.97
CA VAL A 43 16.38 6.60 -20.15
C VAL A 43 15.07 6.55 -19.38
N LYS A 44 14.26 5.52 -19.61
CA LYS A 44 12.96 5.31 -18.96
C LYS A 44 13.00 4.04 -18.13
N HIS A 45 12.36 4.09 -16.95
CA HIS A 45 12.24 2.96 -16.02
C HIS A 45 10.77 2.51 -15.93
N GLN A 46 10.29 2.15 -14.74
CA GLN A 46 8.92 1.71 -14.52
C GLN A 46 7.89 2.83 -14.72
N VAL A 47 6.65 2.41 -15.03
CA VAL A 47 5.49 3.31 -15.09
C VAL A 47 4.90 3.44 -13.70
N LEU A 48 4.80 4.68 -13.21
CA LEU A 48 4.19 5.00 -11.93
C LEU A 48 2.65 5.08 -12.02
N ASP A 49 1.96 4.27 -11.23
CA ASP A 49 0.50 4.32 -11.03
C ASP A 49 0.12 5.38 -9.98
N GLY A 50 1.00 5.59 -8.99
CA GLY A 50 1.04 6.77 -8.12
C GLY A 50 1.09 6.46 -6.63
N PHE A 51 0.48 7.34 -5.84
CA PHE A 51 0.58 7.35 -4.38
C PHE A 51 -0.80 7.28 -3.75
N GLY A 52 -0.85 6.81 -2.50
CA GLY A 52 -2.12 6.63 -1.81
C GLY A 52 -2.01 6.29 -0.35
N ALA A 53 -3.17 5.96 0.21
CA ALA A 53 -3.30 5.41 1.56
C ALA A 53 -4.58 4.56 1.65
N SER A 54 -4.77 3.93 2.81
CA SER A 54 -6.01 3.24 3.20
C SER A 54 -6.88 4.11 4.10
N GLN A 55 -8.14 3.72 4.20
CA GLN A 55 -9.08 4.17 5.23
C GLN A 55 -9.89 3.01 5.85
N ALA A 56 -9.26 1.83 5.90
CA ALA A 56 -9.81 0.61 6.49
C ALA A 56 -10.05 0.73 8.01
N PHE A 57 -10.65 -0.31 8.60
CA PHE A 57 -10.91 -0.41 10.05
C PHE A 57 -11.65 0.80 10.62
N GLN A 58 -12.69 1.24 9.90
CA GLN A 58 -13.54 2.39 10.24
C GLN A 58 -12.81 3.75 10.25
N ARG A 59 -11.56 3.88 9.81
CA ARG A 59 -10.88 5.19 9.72
C ARG A 59 -11.49 6.12 8.66
N ALA A 60 -12.18 5.57 7.68
CA ALA A 60 -13.04 6.34 6.80
C ALA A 60 -14.14 7.10 7.57
N GLU A 61 -14.63 6.55 8.69
CA GLU A 61 -15.65 7.19 9.52
C GLU A 61 -15.12 8.45 10.22
N ASP A 62 -13.85 8.46 10.59
CA ASP A 62 -13.19 9.61 11.20
C ASP A 62 -13.23 10.82 10.24
N ILE A 63 -12.99 10.61 8.93
CA ILE A 63 -13.07 11.67 7.91
C ILE A 63 -14.50 12.20 7.76
N ILE A 64 -15.51 11.35 7.86
CA ILE A 64 -16.92 11.74 7.67
C ILE A 64 -17.58 12.25 8.96
N GLY A 65 -16.78 12.51 10.01
CA GLY A 65 -17.22 13.25 11.18
C GLY A 65 -17.60 12.41 12.40
N LYS A 66 -17.22 11.11 12.45
CA LYS A 66 -17.52 10.23 13.60
C LYS A 66 -17.08 10.83 14.94
N ASP A 67 -15.89 11.43 14.97
CA ASP A 67 -15.27 11.98 16.17
C ASP A 67 -15.32 13.52 16.23
N GLY A 68 -16.26 14.13 15.51
CA GLY A 68 -16.54 15.58 15.63
C GLY A 68 -15.85 16.47 14.60
N LEU A 69 -15.26 15.90 13.53
CA LEU A 69 -14.80 16.68 12.39
C LEU A 69 -16.01 17.34 11.70
N SER A 70 -15.95 18.65 11.48
CA SER A 70 -17.01 19.41 10.81
C SER A 70 -17.10 19.06 9.33
N GLN A 71 -18.22 19.37 8.67
CA GLN A 71 -18.33 19.21 7.21
C GLN A 71 -17.23 19.97 6.46
N LYS A 72 -16.80 21.13 6.97
CA LYS A 72 -15.67 21.89 6.41
C LYS A 72 -14.36 21.12 6.59
N GLY A 73 -14.12 20.56 7.78
CA GLY A 73 -12.99 19.68 8.06
C GLY A 73 -12.97 18.44 7.16
N THR A 74 -14.11 17.77 6.98
CA THR A 74 -14.27 16.65 6.05
C THR A 74 -13.85 17.02 4.63
N GLN A 75 -14.37 18.13 4.09
CA GLN A 75 -13.99 18.57 2.75
C GLN A 75 -12.49 18.93 2.68
N HIS A 76 -11.97 19.58 3.71
CA HIS A 76 -10.55 19.93 3.77
C HIS A 76 -9.64 18.69 3.76
N VAL A 77 -9.96 17.65 4.54
CA VAL A 77 -9.19 16.39 4.54
C VAL A 77 -9.29 15.67 3.20
N LEU A 78 -10.48 15.60 2.60
CA LEU A 78 -10.68 14.98 1.29
C LEU A 78 -9.93 15.74 0.18
N ASP A 79 -9.87 17.07 0.25
CA ASP A 79 -9.09 17.90 -0.66
C ASP A 79 -7.60 17.68 -0.47
N LEU A 80 -7.11 17.67 0.77
CA LEU A 80 -5.71 17.36 1.09
C LEU A 80 -5.30 15.99 0.54
N LEU A 81 -6.13 14.95 0.70
CA LEU A 81 -5.79 13.61 0.24
C LEU A 81 -5.87 13.48 -1.29
N PHE A 82 -6.92 13.98 -1.93
CA PHE A 82 -7.25 13.59 -3.31
C PHE A 82 -7.23 14.72 -4.34
N SER A 83 -7.35 15.99 -3.93
CA SER A 83 -7.29 17.10 -4.90
C SER A 83 -5.85 17.36 -5.34
N LYS A 84 -5.61 17.44 -6.65
CA LYS A 84 -4.32 17.83 -7.21
C LYS A 84 -4.04 19.34 -7.11
N ASP A 85 -5.10 20.13 -6.97
CA ASP A 85 -4.99 21.59 -6.93
C ASP A 85 -4.75 22.09 -5.50
N ILE A 86 -5.21 21.32 -4.50
CA ILE A 86 -5.17 21.70 -3.08
C ILE A 86 -4.19 20.84 -2.28
N GLY A 87 -4.06 19.55 -2.61
CA GLY A 87 -3.38 18.57 -1.78
C GLY A 87 -2.45 17.63 -2.54
N ALA A 88 -2.28 16.43 -1.99
CA ALA A 88 -1.37 15.41 -2.50
C ALA A 88 -1.84 14.77 -3.82
N GLY A 89 -3.12 14.89 -4.16
CA GLY A 89 -3.65 14.34 -5.39
C GLY A 89 -3.52 12.81 -5.50
N PHE A 90 -3.71 12.09 -4.38
CA PHE A 90 -3.56 10.63 -4.35
C PHE A 90 -4.39 9.96 -5.43
N SER A 91 -3.74 9.10 -6.20
CA SER A 91 -4.33 8.38 -7.33
C SER A 91 -4.77 6.97 -6.95
N ILE A 92 -4.37 6.46 -5.78
CA ILE A 92 -4.70 5.13 -5.28
C ILE A 92 -5.37 5.24 -3.91
N LEU A 93 -6.50 4.55 -3.72
CA LEU A 93 -7.16 4.36 -2.44
C LEU A 93 -7.26 2.85 -2.18
N ARG A 94 -6.82 2.40 -1.01
CA ARG A 94 -6.96 1.01 -0.59
C ARG A 94 -8.13 0.87 0.40
N ASN A 95 -9.14 0.10 0.03
CA ASN A 95 -10.26 -0.24 0.90
C ASN A 95 -10.12 -1.67 1.40
N GLY A 96 -10.46 -1.89 2.66
CA GLY A 96 -10.58 -3.22 3.24
C GLY A 96 -11.91 -3.88 2.88
N ILE A 97 -11.83 -5.13 2.46
CA ILE A 97 -13.00 -6.00 2.28
C ILE A 97 -13.29 -6.63 3.64
N GLY A 98 -14.39 -6.23 4.28
CA GLY A 98 -14.76 -6.69 5.61
C GLY A 98 -14.98 -8.20 5.69
N SER A 99 -14.58 -8.81 6.80
CA SER A 99 -14.76 -10.25 7.10
C SER A 99 -15.59 -10.52 8.35
N SER A 100 -15.87 -9.47 9.13
CA SER A 100 -16.49 -9.58 10.45
C SER A 100 -18.00 -9.72 10.31
N ASN A 101 -18.64 -10.41 11.25
CA ASN A 101 -20.10 -10.57 11.26
C ASN A 101 -20.85 -9.38 11.89
N GLY A 102 -20.14 -8.30 12.20
CA GLY A 102 -20.66 -7.07 12.78
C GLY A 102 -19.65 -5.93 12.64
N SER A 103 -19.99 -4.77 13.19
CA SER A 103 -19.20 -3.52 13.09
C SER A 103 -18.70 -3.04 14.46
N ASP A 104 -18.60 -3.93 15.44
CA ASP A 104 -18.11 -3.59 16.78
C ASP A 104 -16.66 -3.08 16.73
N LYS A 105 -16.30 -2.18 17.66
CA LYS A 105 -14.95 -1.61 17.76
C LYS A 105 -14.52 -0.92 16.46
N ASN A 106 -13.57 -1.51 15.74
CA ASN A 106 -13.05 -1.04 14.46
C ASN A 106 -13.21 -2.10 13.35
N PHE A 107 -14.10 -3.07 13.56
CA PHE A 107 -14.32 -4.17 12.63
C PHE A 107 -14.95 -3.67 11.33
N MET A 108 -14.56 -4.32 10.22
CA MET A 108 -15.17 -4.11 8.92
C MET A 108 -16.16 -5.23 8.68
N ASN A 109 -17.45 -4.90 8.66
CA ASN A 109 -18.51 -5.88 8.46
C ASN A 109 -18.47 -6.49 7.05
N SER A 110 -18.69 -7.80 6.98
CA SER A 110 -18.75 -8.57 5.76
C SER A 110 -20.08 -8.39 5.05
N ILE A 111 -20.07 -8.47 3.72
CA ILE A 111 -21.30 -8.61 2.93
C ILE A 111 -21.95 -9.99 3.09
N GLU A 112 -21.28 -10.97 3.68
CA GLU A 112 -21.81 -12.31 3.95
C GLU A 112 -21.45 -12.73 5.38
N PRO A 113 -22.08 -12.10 6.40
CA PRO A 113 -21.66 -12.22 7.80
C PRO A 113 -21.90 -13.61 8.41
N PHE A 114 -22.79 -14.40 7.83
CA PHE A 114 -23.17 -15.73 8.33
C PHE A 114 -23.06 -16.79 7.24
N SER A 115 -22.71 -18.01 7.66
CA SER A 115 -22.51 -19.13 6.75
C SER A 115 -23.80 -19.49 6.00
N PRO A 116 -23.74 -19.77 4.67
CA PRO A 116 -24.85 -20.36 3.94
C PRO A 116 -25.03 -21.87 4.21
N GLY A 117 -24.21 -22.46 5.09
CA GLY A 117 -24.29 -23.85 5.53
C GLY A 117 -23.35 -24.81 4.78
N SER A 118 -23.09 -24.57 3.49
CA SER A 118 -22.08 -25.32 2.71
C SER A 118 -21.50 -24.49 1.56
N PRO A 119 -20.32 -24.84 1.00
CA PRO A 119 -19.71 -24.09 -0.11
C PRO A 119 -20.54 -24.01 -1.39
N ARG A 120 -21.55 -24.89 -1.54
CA ARG A 120 -22.45 -24.93 -2.72
C ARG A 120 -23.85 -24.40 -2.42
N ALA A 121 -24.12 -24.03 -1.17
CA ALA A 121 -25.39 -23.41 -0.81
C ALA A 121 -25.46 -21.99 -1.38
N LYS A 122 -26.68 -21.50 -1.58
CA LYS A 122 -26.89 -20.13 -2.07
C LYS A 122 -26.42 -19.14 -1.00
N PRO A 123 -25.51 -18.20 -1.31
CA PRO A 123 -25.05 -17.20 -0.35
C PRO A 123 -26.16 -16.20 0.00
N HIS A 124 -26.07 -15.65 1.21
CA HIS A 124 -26.98 -14.60 1.70
C HIS A 124 -26.22 -13.28 1.85
N TYR A 125 -26.08 -12.57 0.73
CA TYR A 125 -25.38 -11.29 0.70
C TYR A 125 -26.23 -10.13 1.22
N VAL A 126 -25.62 -9.26 2.02
CA VAL A 126 -26.18 -8.01 2.54
C VAL A 126 -25.29 -6.86 2.11
N TRP A 127 -25.90 -5.81 1.55
CA TRP A 127 -25.20 -4.58 1.18
C TRP A 127 -25.81 -3.41 1.93
N ASP A 128 -25.01 -2.74 2.76
CA ASP A 128 -25.43 -1.59 3.56
C ASP A 128 -25.27 -0.25 2.82
N GLY A 129 -24.59 -0.25 1.67
CA GLY A 129 -24.29 0.98 0.93
C GLY A 129 -23.30 1.90 1.66
N TYR A 130 -22.49 1.35 2.57
CA TYR A 130 -21.63 2.11 3.47
C TYR A 130 -20.20 1.55 3.57
N ASP A 131 -20.07 0.23 3.79
CA ASP A 131 -18.78 -0.48 3.86
C ASP A 131 -17.79 0.16 4.85
N SER A 132 -18.23 0.36 6.11
CA SER A 132 -17.45 1.02 7.17
C SER A 132 -16.97 2.44 6.79
N GLY A 133 -17.80 3.21 6.08
CA GLY A 133 -17.51 4.56 5.59
C GLY A 133 -16.69 4.61 4.30
N GLN A 134 -16.10 3.48 3.88
CA GLN A 134 -15.13 3.44 2.77
C GLN A 134 -15.78 3.73 1.42
N LEU A 135 -17.07 3.39 1.22
CA LEU A 135 -17.78 3.73 -0.01
C LEU A 135 -17.95 5.25 -0.18
N THR A 136 -18.24 5.95 0.92
CA THR A 136 -18.40 7.41 0.90
C THR A 136 -17.08 8.09 0.54
N VAL A 137 -15.98 7.69 1.19
CA VAL A 137 -14.64 8.22 0.87
C VAL A 137 -14.25 7.91 -0.58
N ALA A 138 -14.51 6.69 -1.07
CA ALA A 138 -14.23 6.33 -2.46
C ALA A 138 -14.98 7.20 -3.47
N LYS A 139 -16.28 7.47 -3.24
CA LYS A 139 -17.07 8.39 -4.08
C LYS A 139 -16.45 9.79 -4.13
N GLU A 140 -16.05 10.32 -2.98
CA GLU A 140 -15.42 11.65 -2.89
C GLU A 140 -14.02 11.70 -3.52
N ALA A 141 -13.25 10.62 -3.41
CA ALA A 141 -11.96 10.48 -4.05
C ALA A 141 -12.08 10.46 -5.59
N PHE A 142 -13.05 9.72 -6.15
CA PHE A 142 -13.28 9.72 -7.60
C PHE A 142 -13.69 11.09 -8.15
N LYS A 143 -14.48 11.87 -7.40
CA LYS A 143 -14.80 13.27 -7.78
C LYS A 143 -13.56 14.16 -7.87
N ARG A 144 -12.48 13.80 -7.17
CA ARG A 144 -11.20 14.53 -7.13
C ARG A 144 -10.11 13.94 -8.02
N GLY A 145 -10.43 12.92 -8.81
CA GLY A 145 -9.53 12.36 -9.82
C GLY A 145 -8.76 11.11 -9.38
N LEU A 146 -9.24 10.39 -8.36
CA LEU A 146 -8.76 9.04 -8.04
C LEU A 146 -8.76 8.16 -9.31
N LYS A 147 -7.67 7.42 -9.53
CA LYS A 147 -7.52 6.54 -10.70
C LYS A 147 -7.74 5.07 -10.35
N PHE A 148 -7.28 4.65 -9.18
CA PHE A 148 -7.27 3.26 -8.76
C PHE A 148 -7.93 3.11 -7.39
N LEU A 149 -8.95 2.25 -7.34
CA LEU A 149 -9.53 1.76 -6.09
C LEU A 149 -9.13 0.30 -5.92
N TYR A 150 -8.32 0.04 -4.89
CA TYR A 150 -7.82 -1.26 -4.53
C TYR A 150 -8.62 -1.85 -3.37
N GLY A 151 -9.51 -2.80 -3.65
CA GLY A 151 -10.20 -3.57 -2.62
C GLY A 151 -9.35 -4.75 -2.18
N ASP A 152 -9.05 -4.86 -0.88
CA ASP A 152 -8.18 -5.91 -0.35
C ASP A 152 -8.77 -6.59 0.88
N ALA A 153 -8.83 -7.91 0.89
CA ALA A 153 -9.33 -8.67 2.02
C ALA A 153 -8.21 -9.05 2.98
N TRP A 154 -8.39 -8.72 4.26
CA TRP A 154 -7.52 -9.22 5.33
C TRP A 154 -7.74 -10.71 5.59
N SER A 155 -8.98 -11.15 5.46
CA SER A 155 -9.41 -12.52 5.70
C SER A 155 -10.63 -12.84 4.83
N ALA A 156 -10.85 -14.12 4.56
CA ALA A 156 -12.19 -14.61 4.23
C ALA A 156 -13.10 -14.56 5.49
N PRO A 157 -14.44 -14.57 5.34
CA PRO A 157 -15.34 -14.81 6.46
C PRO A 157 -14.98 -16.09 7.21
N GLY A 158 -15.14 -16.08 8.54
CA GLY A 158 -14.65 -17.17 9.40
C GLY A 158 -15.13 -18.56 9.02
N TYR A 159 -16.36 -18.71 8.51
CA TYR A 159 -16.91 -20.02 8.10
C TYR A 159 -16.27 -20.61 6.83
N MET A 160 -15.47 -19.84 6.09
CA MET A 160 -14.72 -20.30 4.92
C MET A 160 -13.30 -20.78 5.28
N LYS A 161 -12.91 -20.72 6.56
CA LYS A 161 -11.52 -20.96 7.00
C LYS A 161 -11.39 -22.23 7.85
N THR A 162 -10.16 -22.72 7.96
CA THR A 162 -9.80 -23.86 8.83
C THR A 162 -10.01 -23.56 10.33
N ASN A 163 -10.11 -22.28 10.67
CA ASN A 163 -10.38 -21.74 12.00
C ASN A 163 -11.47 -20.66 11.91
N HIS A 164 -11.49 -19.71 12.86
CA HIS A 164 -12.36 -18.53 12.83
C HIS A 164 -11.69 -17.33 12.11
N GLU A 165 -12.28 -16.14 12.20
CA GLU A 165 -11.81 -14.92 11.51
C GLU A 165 -10.39 -14.48 11.93
N ASN A 166 -10.06 -14.59 13.21
CA ASN A 166 -8.82 -14.10 13.81
C ASN A 166 -7.77 -15.22 13.97
N ASN A 167 -6.55 -14.82 14.34
CA ASN A 167 -5.41 -15.71 14.62
C ASN A 167 -4.96 -16.52 13.39
N GLY A 168 -5.11 -15.95 12.19
CA GLY A 168 -4.67 -16.56 10.94
C GLY A 168 -5.61 -17.66 10.46
N GLY A 169 -5.07 -18.86 10.25
CA GLY A 169 -5.75 -19.99 9.58
C GLY A 169 -5.88 -19.82 8.08
N TYR A 170 -6.36 -20.85 7.39
CA TYR A 170 -6.25 -20.97 5.93
C TYR A 170 -7.62 -21.05 5.28
N LEU A 171 -7.74 -20.61 4.03
CA LEU A 171 -8.94 -20.81 3.22
C LEU A 171 -9.18 -22.31 3.01
N CYS A 172 -10.35 -22.81 3.41
CA CYS A 172 -10.69 -24.22 3.26
C CYS A 172 -10.64 -24.64 1.78
N GLY A 173 -9.84 -25.66 1.48
CA GLY A 173 -9.68 -26.23 0.14
C GLY A 173 -8.36 -25.88 -0.56
N VAL A 174 -7.57 -24.92 -0.07
CA VAL A 174 -6.21 -24.72 -0.60
C VAL A 174 -5.30 -25.90 -0.21
N THR A 175 -4.18 -26.06 -0.91
CA THR A 175 -3.21 -27.15 -0.67
C THR A 175 -2.86 -27.24 0.82
N GLY A 176 -3.06 -28.42 1.40
CA GLY A 176 -2.77 -28.71 2.81
C GLY A 176 -3.79 -28.19 3.84
N ALA A 177 -4.89 -27.56 3.41
CA ALA A 177 -5.90 -26.97 4.29
C ALA A 177 -7.31 -27.50 3.99
N THR A 178 -7.58 -28.75 4.35
CA THR A 178 -8.91 -29.38 4.20
C THR A 178 -9.81 -29.08 5.40
N CYS A 179 -11.09 -28.82 5.13
CA CYS A 179 -12.10 -28.61 6.18
C CYS A 179 -13.24 -29.62 6.04
N PRO A 180 -13.85 -30.06 7.17
CA PRO A 180 -15.04 -30.91 7.12
C PRO A 180 -16.23 -30.28 6.37
N SER A 181 -16.31 -28.95 6.36
CA SER A 181 -17.34 -28.19 5.65
C SER A 181 -17.14 -28.15 4.12
N GLY A 182 -15.98 -28.57 3.59
CA GLY A 182 -15.70 -28.66 2.16
C GLY A 182 -14.67 -27.65 1.64
N ASP A 183 -14.58 -27.54 0.31
CA ASP A 183 -13.72 -26.57 -0.41
C ASP A 183 -14.49 -25.26 -0.65
N TRP A 184 -14.01 -24.17 -0.05
CA TRP A 184 -14.62 -22.84 -0.09
C TRP A 184 -13.94 -21.89 -1.09
N LYS A 185 -12.96 -22.34 -1.88
CA LYS A 185 -12.26 -21.44 -2.83
C LYS A 185 -13.19 -20.78 -3.83
N GLN A 186 -14.12 -21.52 -4.44
CA GLN A 186 -15.05 -20.90 -5.40
C GLN A 186 -16.01 -19.93 -4.71
N ALA A 187 -16.57 -20.31 -3.56
CA ALA A 187 -17.46 -19.44 -2.78
C ALA A 187 -16.76 -18.13 -2.35
N TYR A 188 -15.49 -18.20 -1.95
CA TYR A 188 -14.72 -17.01 -1.61
C TYR A 188 -14.41 -16.13 -2.83
N ALA A 189 -14.14 -16.73 -4.00
CA ALA A 189 -14.01 -15.95 -5.23
C ALA A 189 -15.32 -15.24 -5.61
N ASP A 190 -16.46 -15.93 -5.51
CA ASP A 190 -17.78 -15.36 -5.79
C ASP A 190 -18.14 -14.25 -4.79
N TYR A 191 -17.79 -14.43 -3.51
CA TYR A 191 -17.90 -13.42 -2.45
C TYR A 191 -17.15 -12.12 -2.81
N LEU A 192 -15.88 -12.22 -3.21
CA LEU A 192 -15.08 -11.04 -3.57
C LEU A 192 -15.68 -10.31 -4.77
N LEU A 193 -16.14 -11.05 -5.80
CA LEU A 193 -16.76 -10.43 -6.98
C LEU A 193 -18.15 -9.86 -6.71
N GLN A 194 -18.87 -10.40 -5.72
CA GLN A 194 -20.14 -9.82 -5.29
C GLN A 194 -19.93 -8.44 -4.65
N LEU A 195 -18.87 -8.24 -3.86
CA LEU A 195 -18.52 -6.92 -3.33
C LEU A 195 -18.23 -5.94 -4.47
N VAL A 196 -17.42 -6.35 -5.46
CA VAL A 196 -17.11 -5.53 -6.63
C VAL A 196 -18.39 -5.14 -7.37
N GLU A 197 -19.33 -6.07 -7.52
CA GLU A 197 -20.63 -5.80 -8.13
C GLU A 197 -21.49 -4.81 -7.32
N PHE A 198 -21.46 -4.88 -5.98
CA PHE A 198 -22.15 -3.90 -5.14
C PHE A 198 -21.56 -2.49 -5.26
N TYR A 199 -20.23 -2.39 -5.31
CA TYR A 199 -19.54 -1.13 -5.59
C TYR A 199 -19.91 -0.58 -6.97
N ARG A 200 -19.89 -1.42 -8.01
CA ARG A 200 -20.25 -1.05 -9.38
C ARG A 200 -21.69 -0.53 -9.46
N LYS A 201 -22.65 -1.22 -8.84
CA LYS A 201 -24.05 -0.78 -8.74
C LYS A 201 -24.22 0.52 -7.95
N SER A 202 -23.29 0.81 -7.06
CA SER A 202 -23.23 2.05 -6.28
C SER A 202 -22.48 3.19 -7.00
N GLY A 203 -22.12 3.00 -8.27
CA GLY A 203 -21.45 3.99 -9.12
C GLY A 203 -19.94 4.11 -8.91
N VAL A 204 -19.32 3.15 -8.22
CA VAL A 204 -17.89 3.16 -7.89
C VAL A 204 -17.21 1.95 -8.52
N LYS A 205 -16.15 2.18 -9.30
CA LYS A 205 -15.40 1.09 -9.95
C LYS A 205 -14.22 0.64 -9.07
N VAL A 206 -14.25 -0.61 -8.61
CA VAL A 206 -13.06 -1.26 -8.06
C VAL A 206 -12.14 -1.62 -9.23
N THR A 207 -10.89 -1.16 -9.21
CA THR A 207 -9.94 -1.35 -10.31
C THR A 207 -8.93 -2.46 -10.03
N ASN A 208 -8.63 -2.70 -8.76
CA ASN A 208 -7.67 -3.69 -8.29
C ASN A 208 -8.32 -4.49 -7.16
N LEU A 209 -8.08 -5.80 -7.11
CA LEU A 209 -8.67 -6.71 -6.14
C LEU A 209 -7.59 -7.62 -5.53
N GLY A 210 -7.53 -7.65 -4.20
CA GLY A 210 -6.65 -8.47 -3.38
C GLY A 210 -7.46 -9.35 -2.43
N PHE A 211 -6.88 -10.47 -2.02
CA PHE A 211 -7.54 -11.49 -1.20
C PHE A 211 -6.73 -11.90 0.04
N LEU A 212 -5.59 -11.26 0.28
CA LEU A 212 -4.69 -11.55 1.40
C LEU A 212 -4.03 -10.26 1.87
N ASN A 213 -3.96 -10.11 3.19
CA ASN A 213 -3.12 -9.12 3.86
C ASN A 213 -2.14 -9.82 4.81
N LYS A 214 -0.84 -9.54 4.68
CA LYS A 214 0.24 -10.11 5.52
C LYS A 214 0.02 -11.62 5.83
N PRO A 215 -0.04 -12.49 4.81
CA PRO A 215 -0.37 -13.92 4.99
C PRO A 215 0.68 -14.72 5.79
N GLN A 216 1.80 -14.10 6.17
CA GLN A 216 2.79 -14.63 7.09
C GLN A 216 2.46 -14.38 8.57
N PHE A 217 1.48 -13.53 8.89
CA PHE A 217 1.24 -13.05 10.25
C PHE A 217 -0.12 -13.51 10.80
N ALA A 218 -0.09 -14.30 11.88
CA ALA A 218 -1.30 -14.72 12.61
C ALA A 218 -1.78 -13.61 13.55
N ALA A 219 -2.40 -12.58 12.97
CA ALA A 219 -2.90 -11.42 13.71
C ALA A 219 -4.05 -11.78 14.67
N SER A 220 -4.17 -11.04 15.79
CA SER A 220 -5.32 -11.12 16.70
C SER A 220 -6.60 -10.48 16.15
N TYR A 221 -6.48 -9.75 15.05
CA TYR A 221 -7.57 -9.19 14.22
C TYR A 221 -7.76 -10.04 12.96
N ALA A 222 -8.62 -9.59 12.03
CA ALA A 222 -8.86 -10.28 10.76
C ALA A 222 -7.54 -10.62 10.05
N GLY A 223 -7.32 -11.91 9.78
CA GLY A 223 -6.11 -12.38 9.12
C GLY A 223 -6.26 -13.78 8.56
N MET A 224 -5.68 -14.03 7.39
CA MET A 224 -5.69 -15.34 6.73
C MET A 224 -4.30 -15.69 6.22
N LEU A 225 -3.77 -16.82 6.69
CA LEU A 225 -2.46 -17.32 6.34
C LEU A 225 -2.47 -17.94 4.95
N SER A 226 -1.33 -17.83 4.27
CA SER A 226 -1.10 -18.46 2.97
C SER A 226 0.39 -18.47 2.62
N ASN A 227 0.89 -19.57 2.06
CA ASN A 227 2.18 -19.59 1.38
C ASN A 227 2.01 -19.35 -0.14
N GLY A 228 3.13 -19.28 -0.88
CA GLY A 228 3.08 -19.04 -2.34
C GLY A 228 2.27 -20.07 -3.13
N THR A 229 2.31 -21.35 -2.73
CA THR A 229 1.54 -22.43 -3.37
C THR A 229 0.04 -22.28 -3.11
N GLN A 230 -0.34 -22.01 -1.86
CA GLN A 230 -1.75 -21.79 -1.48
C GLN A 230 -2.32 -20.53 -2.11
N ALA A 231 -1.54 -19.45 -2.17
CA ALA A 231 -1.91 -18.24 -2.90
C ALA A 231 -2.12 -18.55 -4.39
N ALA A 232 -1.23 -19.33 -5.01
CA ALA A 232 -1.38 -19.74 -6.41
C ALA A 232 -2.63 -20.59 -6.65
N ASP A 233 -3.03 -21.46 -5.72
CA ASP A 233 -4.30 -22.21 -5.82
C ASP A 233 -5.50 -21.28 -5.94
N PHE A 234 -5.57 -20.27 -5.07
CA PHE A 234 -6.70 -19.34 -5.08
C PHE A 234 -6.62 -18.34 -6.23
N ILE A 235 -5.44 -17.85 -6.61
CA ILE A 235 -5.25 -16.96 -7.78
C ILE A 235 -5.85 -17.59 -9.04
N ARG A 236 -5.63 -18.90 -9.26
CA ARG A 236 -6.22 -19.61 -10.41
C ARG A 236 -7.75 -19.63 -10.36
N VAL A 237 -8.33 -19.83 -9.18
CA VAL A 237 -9.80 -19.86 -9.01
C VAL A 237 -10.38 -18.47 -9.21
N LEU A 238 -9.85 -17.46 -8.52
CA LEU A 238 -10.31 -16.07 -8.63
C LEU A 238 -10.16 -15.54 -10.06
N GLY A 239 -8.99 -15.74 -10.67
CA GLY A 239 -8.70 -15.30 -12.03
C GLY A 239 -9.64 -15.91 -13.07
N LYS A 240 -9.89 -17.24 -13.00
CA LYS A 240 -10.88 -17.91 -13.88
C LYS A 240 -12.31 -17.44 -13.62
N THR A 241 -12.64 -17.07 -12.39
CA THR A 241 -13.96 -16.56 -12.03
C THR A 241 -14.17 -15.15 -12.61
N ILE A 242 -13.16 -14.30 -12.54
CA ILE A 242 -13.17 -12.96 -13.15
C ILE A 242 -13.33 -13.04 -14.68
N GLN A 243 -12.64 -13.97 -15.34
CA GLN A 243 -12.79 -14.18 -16.79
C GLN A 243 -14.20 -14.59 -17.21
N LYS A 244 -14.96 -15.26 -16.35
CA LYS A 244 -16.36 -15.60 -16.62
C LYS A 244 -17.30 -14.40 -16.39
N ARG A 245 -16.80 -13.32 -15.81
CA ARG A 245 -17.51 -12.11 -15.37
C ARG A 245 -16.82 -10.85 -15.89
N GLU A 246 -16.45 -10.84 -17.18
CA GLU A 246 -15.78 -9.70 -17.82
C GLU A 246 -16.58 -8.40 -17.68
N ASP A 247 -17.90 -8.48 -17.46
CA ASP A 247 -18.80 -7.36 -17.20
C ASP A 247 -18.47 -6.56 -15.92
N ILE A 248 -17.71 -7.15 -14.98
CA ILE A 248 -17.48 -6.60 -13.64
C ILE A 248 -16.04 -6.14 -13.43
N MET A 249 -15.05 -6.80 -14.06
CA MET A 249 -13.64 -6.39 -14.01
C MET A 249 -12.97 -6.53 -15.39
N THR A 250 -13.16 -5.51 -16.24
CA THR A 250 -12.71 -5.45 -17.65
C THR A 250 -11.20 -5.41 -17.89
N SER A 251 -10.36 -5.43 -16.86
CA SER A 251 -8.89 -5.20 -16.96
C SER A 251 -8.01 -6.36 -16.48
N LEU A 252 -8.59 -7.54 -16.23
CA LEU A 252 -7.83 -8.76 -15.89
C LEU A 252 -7.84 -9.74 -17.07
N THR A 253 -6.89 -9.57 -17.99
CA THR A 253 -6.56 -10.59 -18.99
C THR A 253 -5.72 -11.68 -18.32
N ALA A 254 -6.24 -12.89 -18.16
CA ALA A 254 -5.43 -13.99 -17.67
C ALA A 254 -4.66 -14.69 -18.79
N GLY A 255 -3.39 -15.00 -18.54
CA GLY A 255 -2.66 -16.03 -19.28
C GLY A 255 -2.85 -17.44 -18.68
N PRO A 256 -2.43 -18.51 -19.36
CA PRO A 256 -2.38 -19.86 -18.78
C PRO A 256 -1.42 -19.91 -17.58
N ASP A 257 -1.37 -21.04 -16.86
CA ASP A 257 -0.35 -21.27 -15.82
C ASP A 257 1.07 -20.91 -16.32
N PRO A 258 1.94 -20.34 -15.48
CA PRO A 258 1.84 -20.21 -14.00
C PRO A 258 0.89 -19.12 -13.48
N ALA A 259 0.45 -19.24 -12.22
CA ALA A 259 -0.51 -18.34 -11.55
C ALA A 259 -0.18 -16.83 -11.66
N ILE A 260 1.10 -16.46 -11.74
CA ILE A 260 1.57 -15.08 -11.96
C ILE A 260 0.97 -14.44 -13.23
N ASN A 261 0.55 -15.24 -14.21
CA ASN A 261 -0.09 -14.75 -15.43
C ASN A 261 -1.51 -14.21 -15.22
N TYR A 262 -2.15 -14.51 -14.09
CA TYR A 262 -3.41 -13.90 -13.67
C TYR A 262 -3.22 -12.57 -12.94
N LEU A 263 -2.00 -12.22 -12.54
CA LEU A 263 -1.72 -11.00 -11.77
C LEU A 263 -1.36 -9.83 -12.69
N SER A 264 -1.86 -8.64 -12.34
CA SER A 264 -1.48 -7.37 -12.95
C SER A 264 -0.41 -6.64 -12.12
N VAL A 265 -0.44 -6.79 -10.80
CA VAL A 265 0.46 -6.15 -9.84
C VAL A 265 0.85 -7.18 -8.76
N VAL A 266 2.11 -7.16 -8.34
CA VAL A 266 2.60 -7.88 -7.15
C VAL A 266 2.74 -6.87 -6.02
N ILE A 267 2.25 -7.19 -4.83
CA ILE A 267 2.15 -6.24 -3.71
C ILE A 267 3.02 -6.67 -2.53
N GLY A 268 3.48 -5.72 -1.73
CA GLY A 268 4.26 -5.96 -0.52
C GLY A 268 4.12 -4.82 0.48
N HIS A 269 4.44 -5.09 1.74
CA HIS A 269 4.40 -4.10 2.83
C HIS A 269 5.84 -3.79 3.28
N GLY A 270 6.04 -2.66 3.96
CA GLY A 270 7.38 -2.20 4.35
C GLY A 270 7.82 -2.52 5.79
N TYR A 271 6.99 -3.20 6.59
CA TYR A 271 7.21 -3.35 8.03
C TYR A 271 8.37 -4.29 8.38
N ASP A 272 8.37 -5.49 7.82
CA ASP A 272 9.36 -6.53 8.15
C ASP A 272 10.68 -6.30 7.43
N SER A 273 10.63 -5.68 6.25
CA SER A 273 11.77 -5.34 5.43
C SER A 273 11.45 -4.15 4.53
N THR A 274 12.38 -3.20 4.42
CA THR A 274 12.25 -2.05 3.53
C THR A 274 12.33 -2.50 2.06
N PRO A 275 11.46 -1.99 1.16
CA PRO A 275 11.61 -2.22 -0.27
C PRO A 275 12.83 -1.45 -0.79
N ASN A 276 13.98 -2.11 -0.89
CA ASN A 276 15.25 -1.53 -1.36
C ASN A 276 15.92 -2.32 -2.51
N HIS A 277 15.19 -3.25 -3.11
CA HIS A 277 15.62 -4.01 -4.28
C HIS A 277 14.39 -4.48 -5.08
N PRO A 278 14.51 -4.66 -6.42
CA PRO A 278 13.37 -5.08 -7.22
C PRO A 278 12.95 -6.51 -6.90
N LEU A 279 11.64 -6.75 -6.81
CA LEU A 279 11.13 -8.12 -6.75
C LEU A 279 11.38 -8.83 -8.09
N SER A 280 11.64 -10.13 -8.04
CA SER A 280 11.87 -10.97 -9.21
C SER A 280 10.57 -11.29 -9.98
N THR A 281 9.95 -10.27 -10.58
CA THR A 281 8.71 -10.36 -11.37
C THR A 281 8.76 -9.40 -12.57
N THR A 282 8.05 -9.75 -13.63
CA THR A 282 7.83 -8.87 -14.79
C THR A 282 6.58 -7.99 -14.63
N LYS A 283 5.79 -8.22 -13.58
CA LYS A 283 4.60 -7.42 -13.25
C LYS A 283 5.03 -6.13 -12.55
N LYS A 284 4.16 -5.13 -12.59
CA LYS A 284 4.30 -3.95 -11.73
C LYS A 284 4.32 -4.38 -10.26
N THR A 285 5.02 -3.64 -9.43
CA THR A 285 5.07 -3.88 -7.98
C THR A 285 4.56 -2.67 -7.22
N TRP A 286 3.72 -2.86 -6.20
CA TRP A 286 3.28 -1.77 -5.32
C TRP A 286 3.73 -2.05 -3.88
N LEU A 287 4.25 -1.01 -3.22
CA LEU A 287 4.28 -0.95 -1.75
C LEU A 287 2.88 -0.54 -1.31
N THR A 288 2.13 -1.44 -0.69
CA THR A 288 0.69 -1.25 -0.45
C THR A 288 0.30 -0.90 0.98
N GLU A 289 1.27 -0.94 1.91
CA GLU A 289 1.05 -0.53 3.29
C GLU A 289 2.38 -0.34 4.02
N TRP A 290 2.56 0.82 4.62
CA TRP A 290 3.61 1.09 5.60
C TRP A 290 3.25 2.30 6.45
N ALA A 291 3.61 2.27 7.74
CA ALA A 291 3.51 3.42 8.65
C ALA A 291 4.51 3.27 9.81
N ASP A 292 4.67 4.33 10.60
CA ASP A 292 5.31 4.27 11.90
C ASP A 292 4.28 3.84 12.96
N LEU A 293 4.44 2.62 13.46
CA LEU A 293 3.54 2.00 14.45
C LEU A 293 4.14 2.00 15.87
N THR A 294 5.15 2.83 16.13
CA THR A 294 5.78 2.94 17.47
C THR A 294 4.90 3.67 18.50
N GLY A 295 3.81 4.31 18.07
CA GLY A 295 2.92 5.09 18.93
C GLY A 295 3.42 6.49 19.27
N GLN A 296 4.51 6.95 18.64
CA GLN A 296 4.99 8.33 18.78
C GLN A 296 4.11 9.33 18.02
N PHE A 297 4.22 10.60 18.37
CA PHE A 297 3.52 11.72 17.73
C PHE A 297 4.52 12.79 17.26
N THR A 298 4.82 12.81 15.97
CA THR A 298 5.82 13.72 15.38
C THR A 298 5.29 14.45 14.14
N PRO A 299 4.17 15.18 14.24
CA PRO A 299 3.54 15.80 13.07
C PRO A 299 4.41 16.89 12.42
N TYR A 300 5.23 17.61 13.19
CA TYR A 300 5.92 18.81 12.70
C TYR A 300 7.39 18.59 12.31
N THR A 301 7.96 17.43 12.65
CA THR A 301 9.40 17.16 12.49
C THR A 301 9.70 16.62 11.09
N PHE A 302 10.35 17.44 10.26
CA PHE A 302 10.88 16.94 8.99
C PHE A 302 12.17 16.15 9.21
N TYR A 303 13.11 16.70 9.98
CA TYR A 303 14.33 16.00 10.36
C TYR A 303 14.78 16.44 11.76
N ASN A 304 15.18 15.48 12.59
CA ASN A 304 15.86 15.73 13.86
C ASN A 304 16.90 14.65 14.14
N ASN A 305 16.48 13.37 14.21
CA ASN A 305 17.37 12.27 14.54
C ASN A 305 17.09 11.00 13.72
N SER A 306 16.52 11.17 12.51
CA SER A 306 16.09 10.06 11.66
C SER A 306 15.05 9.16 12.34
N GLY A 307 14.20 9.75 13.19
CA GLY A 307 13.09 9.06 13.82
C GLY A 307 12.13 8.42 12.79
N PRO A 308 11.47 7.29 13.12
CA PRO A 308 10.64 6.54 12.17
C PRO A 308 9.42 7.33 11.67
N GLY A 309 8.97 8.35 12.41
CA GLY A 309 7.85 9.22 12.07
C GLY A 309 8.21 10.55 11.43
N GLU A 310 9.50 10.81 11.16
CA GLU A 310 9.96 12.09 10.59
C GLU A 310 9.75 12.17 9.07
N GLY A 311 9.52 13.38 8.55
CA GLY A 311 9.29 13.59 7.13
C GLY A 311 10.44 13.14 6.23
N MET A 312 11.70 13.40 6.61
CA MET A 312 12.89 13.00 5.86
C MET A 312 13.03 11.48 5.80
N THR A 313 12.66 10.77 6.87
CA THR A 313 12.62 9.30 6.88
C THR A 313 11.65 8.78 5.82
N TRP A 314 10.47 9.39 5.70
CA TRP A 314 9.47 8.97 4.71
C TRP A 314 9.82 9.40 3.28
N ALA A 315 10.39 10.59 3.10
CA ALA A 315 10.91 11.02 1.81
C ALA A 315 12.00 10.05 1.29
N GLY A 316 12.93 9.65 2.16
CA GLY A 316 13.97 8.67 1.83
C GLY A 316 13.37 7.28 1.52
N ARG A 317 12.39 6.81 2.29
CA ARG A 317 11.70 5.54 2.03
C ARG A 317 11.00 5.53 0.68
N ILE A 318 10.32 6.62 0.32
CA ILE A 318 9.65 6.75 -0.98
C ILE A 318 10.69 6.76 -2.10
N GLN A 319 11.78 7.53 -1.95
CA GLN A 319 12.86 7.58 -2.94
C GLN A 319 13.49 6.20 -3.16
N THR A 320 13.89 5.50 -2.10
CA THR A 320 14.45 4.14 -2.17
C THR A 320 13.47 3.16 -2.80
N ALA A 321 12.19 3.21 -2.45
CA ALA A 321 11.20 2.31 -3.04
C ALA A 321 11.07 2.51 -4.57
N LEU A 322 11.10 3.77 -5.02
CA LEU A 322 10.97 4.10 -6.44
C LEU A 322 12.26 3.82 -7.22
N VAL A 323 13.41 4.22 -6.68
CA VAL A 323 14.71 4.16 -7.38
C VAL A 323 15.33 2.78 -7.27
N ASP A 324 15.35 2.20 -6.07
CA ASP A 324 16.09 0.96 -5.81
C ASP A 324 15.18 -0.28 -5.89
N ALA A 325 13.91 -0.16 -5.47
CA ALA A 325 12.97 -1.28 -5.49
C ALA A 325 12.03 -1.34 -6.69
N ASN A 326 12.15 -0.37 -7.61
CA ASN A 326 11.41 -0.34 -8.88
C ASN A 326 9.87 -0.40 -8.68
N VAL A 327 9.34 0.16 -7.59
CA VAL A 327 7.89 0.15 -7.34
C VAL A 327 7.17 1.09 -8.30
N SER A 328 5.98 0.66 -8.73
CA SER A 328 5.02 1.42 -9.53
C SER A 328 3.92 2.08 -8.68
N GLY A 329 3.91 1.85 -7.36
CA GLY A 329 2.97 2.50 -6.45
C GLY A 329 3.46 2.46 -5.01
N PHE A 330 3.17 3.51 -4.24
CA PHE A 330 3.54 3.62 -2.83
C PHE A 330 2.34 4.11 -2.01
N LEU A 331 1.84 3.26 -1.12
CA LEU A 331 0.72 3.55 -0.26
C LEU A 331 1.18 3.58 1.20
N TYR A 332 0.89 4.69 1.87
CA TYR A 332 0.95 4.74 3.33
C TYR A 332 -0.16 3.86 3.94
N TRP A 333 -0.10 3.62 5.24
CA TRP A 333 -1.18 2.89 5.92
C TRP A 333 -2.47 3.71 5.98
N ILE A 334 -2.67 4.57 6.97
CA ILE A 334 -3.89 5.39 7.09
C ILE A 334 -3.64 6.80 6.54
N GLY A 335 -4.56 7.30 5.71
CA GLY A 335 -4.44 8.66 5.16
C GLY A 335 -4.70 9.72 6.22
N ALA A 336 -5.80 9.55 6.96
CA ALA A 336 -6.21 10.45 8.03
C ALA A 336 -6.99 9.67 9.09
N GLU A 337 -6.73 9.92 10.37
CA GLU A 337 -7.49 9.34 11.47
C GLU A 337 -7.62 10.31 12.64
N ASN A 338 -8.59 10.08 13.51
CA ASN A 338 -8.66 10.78 14.79
C ASN A 338 -7.68 10.12 15.77
N SER A 339 -6.45 10.68 15.86
CA SER A 339 -5.39 10.17 16.74
C SER A 339 -4.36 11.24 17.10
N THR A 340 -3.42 10.84 17.96
CA THR A 340 -2.19 11.57 18.23
C THR A 340 -1.00 10.62 18.10
N THR A 341 -0.91 9.92 16.96
CA THR A 341 0.15 8.94 16.68
C THR A 341 0.66 9.06 15.25
N ASN A 342 1.74 8.36 14.91
CA ASN A 342 2.30 8.38 13.56
C ASN A 342 1.67 7.36 12.60
N SER A 343 0.56 6.72 13.00
CA SER A 343 -0.09 5.66 12.22
C SER A 343 -0.78 6.18 10.95
N ALA A 344 -1.16 7.48 10.93
CA ALA A 344 -1.67 8.18 9.76
C ALA A 344 -0.74 9.30 9.24
N LEU A 345 -1.04 9.76 8.02
CA LEU A 345 -0.41 10.93 7.41
C LEU A 345 -0.97 12.25 7.96
N ILE A 346 -2.28 12.30 8.22
CA ILE A 346 -3.00 13.45 8.76
C ILE A 346 -3.68 13.05 10.07
N ASP A 347 -3.35 13.73 11.15
CA ASP A 347 -4.04 13.54 12.43
C ASP A 347 -5.22 14.50 12.55
N MET A 348 -6.34 14.00 13.05
CA MET A 348 -7.52 14.79 13.41
C MET A 348 -7.68 14.79 14.93
N ILE A 349 -7.97 15.96 15.51
CA ILE A 349 -8.22 16.12 16.95
C ILE A 349 -9.50 16.95 17.09
N GLY A 350 -10.65 16.27 17.15
CA GLY A 350 -11.95 16.92 16.98
C GLY A 350 -12.06 17.53 15.58
N ASP A 351 -12.28 18.86 15.50
CA ASP A 351 -12.34 19.58 14.22
C ASP A 351 -10.97 20.11 13.73
N GLN A 352 -9.89 19.83 14.45
CA GLN A 352 -8.55 20.24 14.04
C GLN A 352 -7.94 19.21 13.08
N VAL A 353 -7.43 19.69 11.94
CA VAL A 353 -6.73 18.88 10.92
C VAL A 353 -5.24 19.20 10.97
N ILE A 354 -4.40 18.18 11.19
CA ILE A 354 -2.95 18.31 11.37
C ILE A 354 -2.22 17.41 10.37
N PRO A 355 -1.90 17.90 9.17
CA PRO A 355 -1.06 17.17 8.23
C PRO A 355 0.37 17.06 8.79
N SER A 356 0.89 15.83 8.88
CA SER A 356 2.25 15.59 9.35
C SER A 356 3.29 15.95 8.28
N LYS A 357 4.58 15.97 8.63
CA LYS A 357 5.67 16.05 7.64
C LYS A 357 5.86 14.79 6.80
N ARG A 358 5.13 13.71 7.10
CA ARG A 358 5.10 12.49 6.28
C ARG A 358 4.11 12.62 5.13
N PHE A 359 3.02 13.39 5.35
CA PHE A 359 2.11 13.85 4.32
C PHE A 359 2.81 14.87 3.43
#